data_AF-G0S3R3-F1
#
_entry.id   AF-G0S3R3-F1
#
_cell.length_a   1.000
_cell.length_b   1.000
_cell.length_c   1.000
_cell.angle_alpha   90.00
_cell.angle_beta   90.00
_cell.angle_gamma   90.00
#
_symmetry.space_group_name_H-M   'P 1'
#
loop_
_entity.id
_entity.type
_entity.pdbx_description
1 polymer ?
#
loop_
_entity_poly.entity_id
_entity_poly.type
_entity_poly.pdbx_seq_one_letter_code
_entity_poly.pdbx_strand_id
1 'polypeptide(L)'
;MPLTLQLRRTSPWDPPTPLDHLLTSPIQGLTSFFYHRILLPLQGTPAGVRYYHYYYPSVVHNRVSSPKPDHGGDKIRIVCLSDTHTNTLKEGGIPEGDVLIHAGDLTNEGTPEEINAQLDWLRGLPHQWKVVVGGNHDSGFDPGTGATHLDLSLGCPSLLRELWRVRPRLHVFGHVHAAHGTEVVWYDACQREYERLMLRPAKGLLWDLIPSMKWVESLSVVWYGVLSIVRRWFGGSRQGGLLVNAAVMYRDSGVLGNPVTVVELD
;
A
#
# COMPACT_ATOMS: atom_id res chain seq x y z
N MET A 1 17.70 -11.88 14.26
CA MET A 1 16.41 -12.20 14.90
C MET A 1 16.02 -13.62 14.52
N PRO A 2 15.55 -14.46 15.46
CA PRO A 2 15.10 -15.81 15.10
C PRO A 2 13.84 -15.69 14.23
N LEU A 3 13.79 -16.43 13.13
CA LEU A 3 12.59 -16.64 12.31
C LEU A 3 11.55 -17.38 13.16
N THR A 4 10.84 -16.64 14.00
CA THR A 4 9.55 -17.11 14.51
C THR A 4 8.61 -17.06 13.31
N LEU A 5 8.21 -18.23 12.81
CA LEU A 5 7.06 -18.33 11.92
C LEU A 5 5.86 -17.80 12.70
N GLN A 6 5.58 -16.50 12.58
CA GLN A 6 4.39 -15.87 13.14
C GLN A 6 3.19 -16.38 12.36
N LEU A 7 2.73 -17.58 12.74
CA LEU A 7 1.62 -18.26 12.09
C LEU A 7 0.30 -17.52 12.34
N ARG A 8 0.18 -16.71 13.39
CA ARG A 8 -0.99 -15.85 13.66
C ARG A 8 -0.56 -14.43 14.00
N ARG A 9 -1.46 -13.47 13.78
CA ARG A 9 -1.28 -12.09 14.18
C ARG A 9 -1.11 -11.94 15.69
N THR A 10 -0.24 -11.02 16.11
CA THR A 10 0.03 -10.73 17.53
C THR A 10 -0.90 -9.66 18.10
N SER A 11 -1.43 -8.80 17.23
CA SER A 11 -2.38 -7.73 17.54
C SER A 11 -3.60 -7.83 16.61
N PRO A 12 -4.82 -7.44 17.05
CA PRO A 12 -5.98 -7.32 16.17
C PRO A 12 -5.81 -6.27 15.07
N TRP A 13 -4.85 -5.35 15.23
CA TRP A 13 -4.50 -4.31 14.26
C TRP A 13 -3.43 -4.77 13.27
N ASP A 14 -2.75 -5.88 13.54
CA ASP A 14 -1.84 -6.48 12.57
C ASP A 14 -2.64 -7.05 11.38
N PRO A 15 -2.09 -6.96 10.15
CA PRO A 15 -2.72 -7.56 8.99
C PRO A 15 -2.91 -9.08 9.24
N PRO A 16 -4.06 -9.65 8.85
CA PRO A 16 -4.31 -11.06 9.10
C PRO A 16 -3.28 -11.93 8.38
N THR A 17 -2.77 -12.97 9.03
CA THR A 17 -1.88 -13.93 8.37
C THR A 17 -2.66 -14.82 7.40
N PRO A 18 -2.00 -15.53 6.47
CA PRO A 18 -2.67 -16.55 5.66
C PRO A 18 -3.41 -17.60 6.51
N LEU A 19 -2.89 -17.93 7.69
CA LEU A 19 -3.57 -18.84 8.62
C LEU A 19 -4.79 -18.17 9.27
N ASP A 20 -4.71 -16.90 9.64
CA ASP A 20 -5.87 -16.16 10.17
C ASP A 20 -7.00 -16.12 9.12
N HIS A 21 -6.67 -15.89 7.85
CA HIS A 21 -7.62 -15.98 6.74
C HIS A 21 -8.17 -17.40 6.56
N LEU A 22 -7.31 -18.43 6.59
CA LEU A 22 -7.74 -19.82 6.45
C LEU A 22 -8.67 -20.25 7.60
N LEU A 23 -8.44 -19.76 8.82
CA LEU A 23 -9.25 -20.13 9.98
C LEU A 23 -10.58 -19.37 10.03
N THR A 24 -10.62 -18.13 9.52
CA THR A 24 -11.84 -17.32 9.45
C THR A 24 -12.72 -17.69 8.25
N SER A 25 -12.10 -17.98 7.10
CA SER A 25 -12.77 -18.38 5.85
C SER A 25 -11.79 -19.15 4.95
N PRO A 26 -11.73 -20.49 5.05
CA PRO A 26 -10.88 -21.34 4.22
C PRO A 26 -10.87 -21.01 2.73
N ILE A 27 -12.02 -20.75 2.14
CA ILE A 27 -12.17 -20.48 0.71
C ILE A 27 -11.56 -19.12 0.37
N GLN A 28 -11.81 -18.09 1.17
CA GLN A 28 -11.20 -16.78 0.98
C GLN A 28 -9.67 -16.87 1.18
N GLY A 29 -9.21 -17.55 2.23
CA GLY A 29 -7.79 -17.73 2.52
C GLY A 29 -7.03 -18.48 1.43
N LEU A 30 -7.57 -19.61 0.95
CA LEU A 30 -6.97 -20.36 -0.16
C LEU A 30 -6.99 -19.57 -1.47
N THR A 31 -8.09 -18.87 -1.75
CA THR A 31 -8.18 -18.03 -2.97
C THR A 31 -7.18 -16.88 -2.91
N SER A 32 -7.06 -16.19 -1.78
CA SER A 32 -6.09 -15.11 -1.56
C SER A 32 -4.65 -15.62 -1.68
N PHE A 33 -4.34 -16.78 -1.08
CA PHE A 33 -3.04 -17.40 -1.25
C PHE A 33 -2.73 -17.68 -2.72
N PHE A 34 -3.65 -18.32 -3.45
CA PHE A 34 -3.47 -18.61 -4.87
C PHE A 34 -3.35 -17.33 -5.71
N TYR A 35 -4.18 -16.33 -5.42
CA TYR A 35 -4.18 -15.04 -6.09
C TYR A 35 -2.83 -14.32 -5.96
N HIS A 36 -2.35 -14.12 -4.73
CA HIS A 36 -1.10 -13.39 -4.48
C HIS A 36 0.18 -14.18 -4.78
N ARG A 37 0.15 -15.52 -4.65
CA ARG A 37 1.35 -16.35 -4.84
C ARG A 37 1.51 -16.91 -6.25
N ILE A 38 0.44 -16.97 -7.03
CA ILE A 38 0.45 -17.58 -8.36
C ILE A 38 -0.07 -16.60 -9.40
N LEU A 39 -1.32 -16.13 -9.28
CA LEU A 39 -1.94 -15.32 -10.34
C LEU A 39 -1.27 -13.97 -10.53
N LEU A 40 -1.04 -13.20 -9.46
CA LEU A 40 -0.44 -11.87 -9.55
C LEU A 40 1.02 -11.92 -10.07
N PRO A 41 1.91 -12.77 -9.54
CA PRO A 41 3.28 -12.87 -10.08
C PRO A 41 3.33 -13.23 -11.55
N LEU A 42 2.43 -14.12 -12.03
CA LEU A 42 2.35 -14.49 -13.44
C LEU A 42 1.76 -13.38 -14.32
N GLN A 43 0.93 -12.49 -13.76
CA GLN A 43 0.45 -11.30 -14.46
C GLN A 43 1.52 -10.20 -14.56
N GLY A 44 2.51 -10.21 -13.67
CA GLY A 44 3.62 -9.25 -13.62
C GLY A 44 3.23 -7.91 -13.00
N THR A 45 4.03 -6.86 -13.27
CA THR A 45 3.75 -5.49 -12.85
C THR A 45 3.09 -4.68 -13.96
N PRO A 46 2.33 -3.61 -13.64
CA PRO A 46 1.80 -2.69 -14.63
C PRO A 46 2.92 -2.06 -15.47
N ALA A 47 2.62 -1.77 -16.74
CA ALA A 47 3.59 -1.24 -17.67
C ALA A 47 4.17 0.10 -17.18
N GLY A 48 5.50 0.22 -17.22
CA GLY A 48 6.21 1.42 -16.79
C GLY A 48 6.09 1.72 -15.30
N VAL A 49 5.82 0.73 -14.45
CA VAL A 49 5.84 0.88 -12.98
C VAL A 49 6.87 -0.05 -12.38
N ARG A 50 7.84 0.51 -11.65
CA ARG A 50 8.77 -0.22 -10.78
C ARG A 50 8.70 0.36 -9.38
N TYR A 51 8.91 -0.45 -8.36
CA TYR A 51 8.91 0.03 -6.98
C TYR A 51 9.85 -0.80 -6.10
N TYR A 52 10.33 -0.17 -5.02
CA TYR A 52 11.17 -0.81 -4.00
C TYR A 52 11.02 -0.11 -2.65
N HIS A 53 11.26 -0.85 -1.58
CA HIS A 53 11.24 -0.35 -0.21
C HIS A 53 12.66 0.02 0.26
N TYR A 54 12.83 1.22 0.81
CA TYR A 54 14.08 1.77 1.31
C TYR A 54 14.15 1.68 2.85
N TYR A 55 15.06 0.84 3.36
CA TYR A 55 15.22 0.54 4.78
C TYR A 55 16.37 1.33 5.40
N TYR A 56 16.11 2.08 6.47
CA TYR A 56 17.10 2.87 7.21
C TYR A 56 17.26 2.40 8.67
N PRO A 57 18.46 2.41 9.28
CA PRO A 57 19.77 2.52 8.64
C PRO A 57 20.11 1.17 7.97
N SER A 58 20.54 1.19 6.71
CA SER A 58 20.86 -0.03 5.97
C SER A 58 22.16 -0.67 6.50
N VAL A 59 22.09 -1.45 7.59
CA VAL A 59 23.25 -2.16 8.19
C VAL A 59 23.62 -3.45 7.44
N VAL A 60 22.94 -3.79 6.34
CA VAL A 60 23.14 -5.12 5.72
C VAL A 60 23.80 -5.11 4.34
N HIS A 61 23.81 -4.03 3.56
CA HIS A 61 24.65 -3.94 2.35
C HIS A 61 25.09 -2.49 2.15
N ASN A 62 26.35 -2.26 1.79
CA ASN A 62 26.98 -0.98 1.42
C ASN A 62 26.32 -0.29 0.19
N ARG A 63 24.99 -0.20 0.13
CA ARG A 63 24.28 0.71 -0.77
C ARG A 63 23.95 1.97 0.03
N VAL A 64 24.95 2.84 0.08
CA VAL A 64 24.80 4.30 0.23
C VAL A 64 23.47 4.73 -0.39
N SER A 65 22.74 5.62 0.29
CA SER A 65 21.61 6.42 -0.22
C SER A 65 21.59 6.37 -1.73
N SER A 66 20.72 5.55 -2.33
CA SER A 66 20.87 5.24 -3.75
C SER A 66 20.69 6.56 -4.49
N PRO A 67 21.75 7.11 -5.11
CA PRO A 67 21.65 8.39 -5.83
C PRO A 67 20.50 8.27 -6.81
N LYS A 68 19.81 9.37 -7.10
CA LYS A 68 18.82 9.37 -8.18
C LYS A 68 19.48 8.73 -9.42
N PRO A 69 18.98 7.59 -9.93
CA PRO A 69 19.56 7.01 -11.13
C PRO A 69 19.41 8.02 -12.27
N ASP A 70 20.46 8.20 -13.07
CA ASP A 70 20.39 9.01 -14.27
C ASP A 70 19.54 8.27 -15.32
N HIS A 71 18.24 8.54 -15.30
CA HIS A 71 17.27 7.93 -16.22
C HIS A 71 17.19 8.67 -17.56
N GLY A 72 18.10 9.59 -17.87
CA GLY A 72 18.11 10.33 -19.15
C GLY A 72 16.88 11.20 -19.38
N GLY A 73 16.04 11.42 -18.36
CA GLY A 73 14.80 12.22 -18.44
C GLY A 73 13.52 11.44 -18.72
N ASP A 74 13.60 10.14 -19.05
CA ASP A 74 12.43 9.35 -19.48
C ASP A 74 11.61 8.77 -18.32
N LYS A 75 12.06 8.95 -17.07
CA LYS A 75 11.45 8.31 -15.90
C LYS A 75 11.42 9.24 -14.71
N ILE A 76 10.35 9.14 -13.92
CA ILE A 76 10.13 9.93 -12.71
C ILE A 76 10.29 9.03 -11.49
N ARG A 77 11.17 9.42 -10.56
CA ARG A 77 11.37 8.75 -9.26
C ARG A 77 10.56 9.46 -8.18
N ILE A 78 9.54 8.79 -7.67
CA ILE A 78 8.61 9.28 -6.65
C ILE A 78 8.94 8.61 -5.32
N VAL A 79 9.16 9.41 -4.28
CA VAL A 79 9.44 8.96 -2.91
C VAL A 79 8.18 9.15 -2.08
N CYS A 80 7.62 8.06 -1.58
CA CYS A 80 6.32 8.02 -0.91
C CYS A 80 6.49 7.69 0.58
N LEU A 81 5.95 8.55 1.43
CA LEU A 81 5.82 8.36 2.88
C LEU A 81 4.50 8.97 3.38
N SER A 82 4.08 8.61 4.58
CA SER A 82 2.97 9.22 5.32
C SER A 82 3.09 8.88 6.79
N ASP A 83 2.23 9.46 7.63
CA ASP A 83 2.11 9.11 9.05
C ASP A 83 3.43 9.31 9.80
N THR A 84 4.04 10.48 9.66
CA THR A 84 5.24 10.81 10.42
C THR A 84 4.91 11.25 11.84
N HIS A 85 3.70 11.77 12.10
CA HIS A 85 3.21 12.12 13.44
C HIS A 85 4.23 12.96 14.23
N THR A 86 4.67 14.09 13.65
CA THR A 86 5.73 15.02 14.14
C THR A 86 7.15 14.47 14.19
N ASN A 87 7.38 13.19 13.86
CA ASN A 87 8.73 12.64 13.77
C ASN A 87 9.38 13.03 12.45
N THR A 88 10.70 13.07 12.43
CA THR A 88 11.48 13.27 11.20
C THR A 88 12.41 12.09 10.98
N LEU A 89 12.53 11.66 9.72
CA LEU A 89 13.59 10.74 9.35
C LEU A 89 14.92 11.48 9.39
N LYS A 90 15.94 10.83 9.97
CA LYS A 90 17.31 11.37 10.02
C LYS A 90 17.87 11.57 8.61
N GLU A 91 18.93 12.37 8.51
CA GLU A 91 19.69 12.55 7.27
C GLU A 91 20.07 11.19 6.65
N GLY A 92 19.85 11.03 5.35
CA GLY A 92 20.01 9.74 4.64
C GLY A 92 18.88 8.71 4.84
N GLY A 93 17.90 9.00 5.71
CA GLY A 93 16.71 8.19 5.92
C GLY A 93 15.65 8.32 4.82
N ILE A 94 15.75 9.38 3.99
CA ILE A 94 14.91 9.58 2.82
C ILE A 94 15.79 9.46 1.56
N PRO A 95 15.47 8.56 0.61
CA PRO A 95 16.21 8.44 -0.63
C PRO A 95 15.94 9.66 -1.55
N GLU A 96 16.90 9.98 -2.42
CA GLU A 96 16.72 11.02 -3.43
C GLU A 96 15.60 10.67 -4.42
N GLY A 97 14.90 11.67 -4.95
CA GLY A 97 13.91 11.50 -6.00
C GLY A 97 13.46 12.83 -6.60
N ASP A 98 12.71 12.75 -7.69
CA ASP A 98 12.15 13.91 -8.39
C ASP A 98 11.01 14.54 -7.61
N VAL A 99 10.15 13.68 -7.06
CA VAL A 99 8.94 14.05 -6.33
C VAL A 99 8.96 13.34 -4.99
N LEU A 100 8.71 14.07 -3.92
CA LEU A 100 8.36 13.51 -2.62
C LEU A 100 6.86 13.70 -2.38
N ILE A 101 6.19 12.64 -1.94
CA ILE A 101 4.78 12.66 -1.55
C ILE A 101 4.70 12.29 -0.07
N HIS A 102 4.14 13.20 0.74
CA HIS A 102 3.68 12.93 2.09
C HIS A 102 2.16 12.77 2.09
N ALA A 103 1.65 11.55 2.27
CA ALA A 103 0.24 11.21 2.06
C ALA A 103 -0.61 11.21 3.35
N GLY A 104 -0.55 12.31 4.11
CA GLY A 104 -1.34 12.51 5.33
C GLY A 104 -0.59 12.25 6.64
N ASP A 105 -1.14 12.81 7.72
CA ASP A 105 -0.74 12.65 9.13
C ASP A 105 0.74 13.02 9.37
N LEU A 106 1.08 14.24 8.96
CA LEU A 106 2.40 14.86 9.15
C LEU A 106 2.63 15.21 10.62
N THR A 107 1.59 15.62 11.33
CA THR A 107 1.61 16.06 12.73
C THR A 107 0.80 15.16 13.65
N ASN A 108 0.85 15.39 14.97
CA ASN A 108 0.06 14.65 15.95
C ASN A 108 -1.24 15.40 16.24
N GLU A 109 -1.16 16.71 16.44
CA GLU A 109 -2.27 17.54 16.89
C GLU A 109 -2.65 18.61 15.83
N GLY A 110 -1.76 18.89 14.87
CA GLY A 110 -2.02 19.85 13.81
C GLY A 110 -1.83 21.30 14.24
N THR A 111 -1.08 21.53 15.32
CA THR A 111 -0.77 22.88 15.79
C THR A 111 0.08 23.63 14.76
N PRO A 112 -0.01 24.97 14.67
CA PRO A 112 0.83 25.76 13.77
C PRO A 112 2.32 25.50 13.98
N GLU A 113 2.75 25.29 15.23
CA GLU A 113 4.14 24.99 15.58
C GLU A 113 4.59 23.64 15.02
N GLU A 114 3.77 22.59 15.16
CA GLU A 114 4.05 21.27 14.59
C GLU A 114 4.10 21.33 13.07
N ILE A 115 3.12 21.97 12.43
CA ILE A 115 3.06 22.09 10.97
C ILE A 115 4.29 22.84 10.45
N ASN A 116 4.65 23.97 11.06
CA ASN A 116 5.83 24.74 10.64
C ASN A 116 7.12 23.91 10.79
N ALA A 117 7.31 23.20 11.90
CA ALA A 117 8.48 22.35 12.10
C ALA A 117 8.60 21.24 11.05
N GLN A 118 7.48 20.61 10.68
CA GLN A 118 7.46 19.57 9.65
C GLN A 118 7.68 20.14 8.24
N LEU A 119 7.10 21.30 7.93
CA LEU A 119 7.32 21.98 6.65
C LEU A 119 8.78 22.46 6.50
N ASP A 120 9.41 22.91 7.59
CA ASP A 120 10.84 23.27 7.60
C ASP A 120 11.73 22.05 7.34
N TRP A 121 11.42 20.91 7.96
CA TRP A 121 12.09 19.64 7.67
C TRP A 121 11.93 19.24 6.21
N LEU A 122 10.69 19.26 5.68
CA LEU A 122 10.41 18.96 4.28
C LEU A 122 11.15 19.91 3.36
N ARG A 123 11.21 21.22 3.67
CA ARG A 123 11.94 22.22 2.88
C ARG A 123 13.42 21.87 2.74
N GLY A 124 14.04 21.28 3.76
CA GLY A 124 15.44 20.86 3.75
C GLY A 124 15.76 19.65 2.85
N LEU A 125 14.76 18.91 2.37
CA LEU A 125 14.97 17.71 1.56
C LEU A 125 15.30 18.06 0.08
N PRO A 126 16.14 17.26 -0.60
CA PRO A 126 16.69 17.59 -1.93
C PRO A 126 15.70 17.44 -3.09
N HIS A 127 14.48 16.95 -2.84
CA HIS A 127 13.49 16.68 -3.88
C HIS A 127 12.99 17.98 -4.51
N GLN A 128 12.94 18.00 -5.85
CA GLN A 128 12.51 19.18 -6.61
C GLN A 128 11.04 19.52 -6.32
N TRP A 129 10.17 18.52 -6.31
CA TRP A 129 8.75 18.67 -6.02
C TRP A 129 8.40 17.98 -4.72
N LYS A 130 7.57 18.64 -3.91
CA LYS A 130 7.08 18.11 -2.63
C LYS A 130 5.56 18.28 -2.60
N VAL A 131 4.86 17.16 -2.57
CA VAL A 131 3.39 17.10 -2.49
C VAL A 131 3.04 16.67 -1.07
N VAL A 132 2.31 17.51 -0.36
CA VAL A 132 1.83 17.22 1.00
C VAL A 132 0.32 17.18 0.95
N VAL A 133 -0.24 16.04 1.34
CA VAL A 133 -1.68 15.85 1.51
C VAL A 133 -1.96 15.92 3.01
N GLY A 134 -2.93 16.74 3.41
CA GLY A 134 -3.34 16.82 4.82
C GLY A 134 -4.12 15.57 5.24
N GLY A 135 -3.76 15.01 6.38
CA GLY A 135 -4.52 13.97 7.08
C GLY A 135 -5.40 14.53 8.18
N ASN A 136 -6.07 13.65 8.93
CA ASN A 136 -6.95 14.07 10.03
C ASN A 136 -6.18 14.65 11.23
N HIS A 137 -4.88 14.34 11.35
CA HIS A 137 -4.01 14.93 12.36
C HIS A 137 -3.38 16.27 11.95
N ASP A 138 -3.65 16.76 10.73
CA ASP A 138 -3.07 18.00 10.20
C ASP A 138 -4.09 19.16 10.18
N SER A 139 -4.84 19.31 11.29
CA SER A 139 -5.98 20.23 11.42
C SER A 139 -5.67 21.69 11.05
N GLY A 140 -4.42 22.14 11.11
CA GLY A 140 -4.01 23.46 10.65
C GLY A 140 -4.02 23.67 9.12
N PHE A 141 -4.13 22.63 8.29
CA PHE A 141 -4.37 22.78 6.84
C PHE A 141 -5.85 23.04 6.50
N ASP A 142 -6.78 22.55 7.34
CA ASP A 142 -8.20 22.81 7.23
C ASP A 142 -8.85 22.61 8.63
N PRO A 143 -9.23 23.69 9.34
CA PRO A 143 -9.76 23.61 10.70
C PRO A 143 -11.12 22.88 10.83
N GLY A 144 -11.71 22.42 9.72
CA GLY A 144 -12.95 21.65 9.68
C GLY A 144 -12.81 20.13 9.49
N THR A 145 -11.60 19.58 9.32
CA THR A 145 -11.40 18.16 8.94
C THR A 145 -11.41 17.16 10.10
N GLY A 146 -11.51 17.61 11.35
CA GLY A 146 -11.55 16.76 12.55
C GLY A 146 -12.73 15.78 12.65
N ALA A 147 -13.54 15.59 11.60
CA ALA A 147 -14.72 14.74 11.63
C ALA A 147 -14.98 13.88 10.37
N THR A 148 -14.08 13.82 9.37
CA THR A 148 -14.38 13.04 8.15
C THR A 148 -13.20 12.23 7.61
N HIS A 149 -12.77 11.21 8.35
CA HIS A 149 -12.47 9.87 7.82
C HIS A 149 -12.09 8.96 9.00
N LEU A 150 -12.88 7.90 9.22
CA LEU A 150 -12.65 6.89 10.26
C LEU A 150 -11.94 5.69 9.62
N ASP A 151 -10.88 5.15 10.24
CA ASP A 151 -10.15 3.98 9.74
C ASP A 151 -9.76 2.95 10.82
N LEU A 152 -10.48 1.82 10.89
CA LEU A 152 -10.28 0.62 11.75
C LEU A 152 -10.97 -0.64 11.16
N SER A 153 -10.96 -0.81 9.82
CA SER A 153 -11.60 -1.84 8.93
C SER A 153 -12.40 -1.19 7.79
N LEU A 154 -11.91 -0.06 7.28
CA LEU A 154 -12.73 1.10 6.90
C LEU A 154 -12.31 1.72 5.56
N GLY A 155 -11.64 0.93 4.72
CA GLY A 155 -11.41 1.30 3.32
C GLY A 155 -12.73 1.76 2.70
N CYS A 156 -12.73 2.95 2.11
CA CYS A 156 -13.97 3.59 1.67
C CYS A 156 -14.48 2.89 0.40
N PRO A 157 -15.67 2.24 0.39
CA PRO A 157 -16.22 1.60 -0.82
C PRO A 157 -16.42 2.60 -1.95
N SER A 158 -16.67 3.87 -1.60
CA SER A 158 -16.71 4.96 -2.57
C SER A 158 -15.32 5.20 -3.17
N LEU A 159 -14.25 5.24 -2.37
CA LEU A 159 -12.89 5.35 -2.89
C LEU A 159 -12.52 4.17 -3.78
N LEU A 160 -12.86 2.92 -3.40
CA LEU A 160 -12.64 1.75 -4.25
C LEU A 160 -13.39 1.88 -5.59
N ARG A 161 -14.64 2.36 -5.57
CA ARG A 161 -15.42 2.64 -6.79
C ARG A 161 -14.73 3.68 -7.66
N GLU A 162 -14.20 4.74 -7.06
CA GLU A 162 -13.47 5.79 -7.78
C GLU A 162 -12.15 5.27 -8.35
N LEU A 163 -11.43 4.39 -7.66
CA LEU A 163 -10.26 3.70 -8.21
C LEU A 163 -10.61 2.90 -9.46
N TRP A 164 -11.73 2.18 -9.49
CA TRP A 164 -12.21 1.45 -10.67
C TRP A 164 -12.67 2.35 -11.82
N ARG A 165 -13.18 3.55 -11.50
CA ARG A 165 -13.63 4.55 -12.47
C ARG A 165 -12.47 5.31 -13.10
N VAL A 166 -11.54 5.80 -12.28
CA VAL A 166 -10.39 6.63 -12.68
C VAL A 166 -9.23 5.79 -13.19
N ARG A 167 -8.99 4.64 -12.56
CA ARG A 167 -7.90 3.69 -12.87
C ARG A 167 -6.50 4.35 -12.82
N PRO A 168 -6.11 4.98 -11.69
CA PRO A 168 -4.81 5.63 -11.57
C PRO A 168 -3.65 4.63 -11.70
N ARG A 169 -2.52 5.09 -12.27
CA ARG A 169 -1.26 4.30 -12.33
C ARG A 169 -0.58 4.18 -10.97
N LEU A 170 -0.75 5.18 -10.09
CA LEU A 170 -0.21 5.21 -8.74
C LEU A 170 -1.26 5.83 -7.80
N HIS A 171 -1.53 5.15 -6.69
CA HIS A 171 -2.36 5.65 -5.59
C HIS A 171 -1.56 5.52 -4.29
N VAL A 172 -1.25 6.65 -3.67
CA VAL A 172 -0.46 6.73 -2.44
C VAL A 172 -1.38 7.18 -1.30
N PHE A 173 -1.37 6.45 -0.20
CA PHE A 173 -2.19 6.68 0.98
C PHE A 173 -1.46 6.22 2.26
N GLY A 174 -2.05 6.47 3.43
CA GLY A 174 -1.46 6.17 4.73
C GLY A 174 -2.49 5.73 5.78
N HIS A 175 -2.34 6.24 7.00
CA HIS A 175 -3.25 6.14 8.15
C HIS A 175 -3.27 4.77 8.84
N VAL A 176 -3.45 3.67 8.09
CA VAL A 176 -3.39 2.33 8.69
C VAL A 176 -1.94 1.83 8.73
N HIS A 177 -1.21 2.22 9.78
CA HIS A 177 0.23 1.95 9.98
C HIS A 177 0.64 0.48 9.80
N ALA A 178 -0.22 -0.44 10.27
CA ALA A 178 0.05 -1.88 10.22
C ALA A 178 -0.12 -2.48 8.81
N ALA A 179 -0.79 -1.76 7.89
CA ALA A 179 -1.02 -2.19 6.51
C ALA A 179 0.00 -1.59 5.53
N HIS A 180 1.14 -1.06 6.02
CA HIS A 180 2.23 -0.59 5.18
C HIS A 180 2.60 -1.65 4.13
N GLY A 181 2.84 -1.18 2.90
CA GLY A 181 3.26 -2.04 1.81
C GLY A 181 2.78 -1.55 0.47
N THR A 182 2.88 -2.45 -0.51
CA THR A 182 2.51 -2.20 -1.89
C THR A 182 1.64 -3.32 -2.43
N GLU A 183 0.67 -2.95 -3.26
CA GLU A 183 -0.17 -3.91 -3.96
C GLU A 183 -0.35 -3.50 -5.43
N VAL A 184 -0.12 -4.45 -6.33
CA VAL A 184 -0.44 -4.28 -7.74
C VAL A 184 -1.93 -4.51 -7.93
N VAL A 185 -2.60 -3.55 -8.55
CA VAL A 185 -4.01 -3.67 -8.95
C VAL A 185 -4.12 -3.76 -10.46
N TRP A 186 -4.86 -4.75 -10.95
CA TRP A 186 -5.21 -4.87 -12.36
C TRP A 186 -6.67 -4.52 -12.55
N TYR A 187 -6.99 -3.59 -13.44
CA TYR A 187 -8.38 -3.17 -13.65
C TYR A 187 -9.12 -4.12 -14.61
N ASP A 188 -9.21 -5.40 -14.22
CA ASP A 188 -9.79 -6.48 -15.04
C ASP A 188 -10.84 -7.33 -14.29
N ALA A 189 -11.35 -8.38 -14.94
CA ALA A 189 -12.35 -9.24 -14.33
C ALA A 189 -11.80 -10.06 -13.15
N CYS A 190 -10.51 -10.43 -13.18
CA CYS A 190 -9.89 -11.24 -12.14
C CYS A 190 -9.84 -10.47 -10.81
N GLN A 191 -9.30 -9.25 -10.83
CA GLN A 191 -9.26 -8.38 -9.66
C GLN A 191 -10.67 -8.09 -9.11
N ARG A 192 -11.64 -7.85 -10.00
CA ARG A 192 -13.03 -7.58 -9.59
C ARG A 192 -13.67 -8.76 -8.86
N GLU A 193 -13.49 -9.98 -9.37
CA GLU A 193 -13.99 -11.18 -8.68
C GLU A 193 -13.24 -11.43 -7.37
N TYR A 194 -11.93 -11.14 -7.33
CA TYR A 194 -11.13 -11.26 -6.12
C TYR A 194 -11.64 -10.32 -5.02
N GLU A 195 -11.79 -9.04 -5.31
CA GLU A 195 -12.34 -8.04 -4.39
C GLU A 195 -13.77 -8.40 -3.95
N ARG A 196 -14.63 -8.83 -4.89
CA ARG A 196 -15.99 -9.27 -4.57
C ARG A 196 -15.98 -10.42 -3.55
N LEU A 197 -15.12 -11.42 -3.75
CA LEU A 197 -14.99 -12.54 -2.84
C LEU A 197 -14.48 -12.08 -1.47
N MET A 198 -13.46 -11.23 -1.42
CA MET A 198 -12.86 -10.75 -0.17
C MET A 198 -13.81 -9.85 0.63
N LEU A 199 -14.70 -9.10 -0.03
CA LEU A 199 -15.70 -8.25 0.61
C LEU A 199 -16.87 -9.04 1.24
N ARG A 200 -16.99 -10.35 0.97
CA ARG A 200 -18.02 -11.17 1.61
C ARG A 200 -17.69 -11.43 3.09
N PRO A 201 -18.70 -11.49 3.97
CA PRO A 201 -18.47 -11.79 5.38
C PRO A 201 -17.89 -13.20 5.57
N ALA A 202 -16.85 -13.29 6.39
CA ALA A 202 -16.32 -14.55 6.89
C ALA A 202 -17.32 -15.16 7.88
N LYS A 203 -17.74 -16.40 7.66
CA LYS A 203 -18.72 -17.11 8.51
C LYS A 203 -18.08 -18.17 9.41
N GLY A 204 -16.75 -18.26 9.44
CA GLY A 204 -16.00 -19.25 10.19
C GLY A 204 -15.71 -20.53 9.39
N LEU A 205 -14.68 -21.26 9.83
CA LEU A 205 -14.12 -22.47 9.22
C LEU A 205 -15.16 -23.47 8.70
N LEU A 206 -16.07 -23.94 9.57
CA LEU A 206 -17.01 -25.02 9.23
C LEU A 206 -18.03 -24.59 8.17
N TRP A 207 -18.50 -23.34 8.24
CA TRP A 207 -19.52 -22.82 7.33
C TRP A 207 -18.97 -22.53 5.93
N ASP A 208 -17.68 -22.28 5.82
CA ASP A 208 -17.03 -21.96 4.54
C ASP A 208 -16.77 -23.19 3.68
N LEU A 209 -16.65 -24.37 4.30
CA LEU A 209 -16.46 -25.65 3.62
C LEU A 209 -17.75 -26.17 2.96
N ILE A 210 -18.90 -25.59 3.28
CA ILE A 210 -20.17 -25.91 2.64
C ILE A 210 -20.25 -25.14 1.30
N PRO A 211 -20.54 -25.81 0.17
CA PRO A 211 -20.70 -25.17 -1.13
C PRO A 211 -21.63 -23.95 -1.06
N SER A 212 -21.16 -22.82 -1.60
CA SER A 212 -21.86 -21.53 -1.56
C SER A 212 -21.39 -20.61 -2.68
N MET A 213 -21.94 -19.39 -2.77
CA MET A 213 -21.49 -18.39 -3.74
C MET A 213 -19.99 -18.09 -3.66
N LYS A 214 -19.36 -18.22 -2.48
CA LYS A 214 -17.91 -18.04 -2.34
C LYS A 214 -17.11 -19.05 -3.17
N TRP A 215 -17.62 -20.27 -3.35
CA TRP A 215 -16.97 -21.29 -4.17
C TRP A 215 -17.05 -20.91 -5.66
N VAL A 216 -18.20 -20.44 -6.12
CA VAL A 216 -18.40 -19.98 -7.50
C VAL A 216 -17.50 -18.78 -7.80
N GLU A 217 -17.42 -17.82 -6.88
CA GLU A 217 -16.54 -16.65 -7.02
C GLU A 217 -15.06 -17.03 -6.95
N SER A 218 -14.67 -17.94 -6.06
CA SER A 218 -13.31 -18.49 -6.01
C SER A 218 -12.91 -19.13 -7.33
N LEU A 219 -13.78 -19.97 -7.91
CA LEU A 219 -13.56 -20.54 -9.24
C LEU A 219 -13.50 -19.45 -10.33
N SER A 220 -14.31 -18.40 -10.20
CA SER A 220 -14.30 -17.26 -11.14
C SER A 220 -12.98 -16.49 -11.07
N VAL A 221 -12.41 -16.28 -9.88
CA VAL A 221 -11.07 -15.69 -9.71
C VAL A 221 -10.02 -16.50 -10.46
N VAL A 222 -10.02 -17.83 -10.29
CA VAL A 222 -9.08 -18.71 -10.99
C VAL A 222 -9.27 -18.63 -12.50
N TRP A 223 -10.51 -18.75 -12.97
CA TRP A 223 -10.84 -18.71 -14.40
C TRP A 223 -10.43 -17.40 -15.06
N TYR A 224 -10.86 -16.27 -14.51
CA TYR A 224 -10.51 -14.96 -15.05
C TYR A 224 -9.03 -14.65 -14.88
N GLY A 225 -8.38 -15.12 -13.82
CA GLY A 225 -6.93 -14.97 -13.64
C GLY A 225 -6.13 -15.65 -14.72
N VAL A 226 -6.42 -16.92 -15.01
CA VAL A 226 -5.78 -17.66 -16.11
C VAL A 226 -6.04 -16.99 -17.45
N LEU A 227 -7.30 -16.61 -17.73
CA LEU A 227 -7.65 -15.89 -18.96
C LEU A 227 -6.91 -14.55 -19.08
N SER A 228 -6.74 -13.84 -17.97
CA SER A 228 -6.03 -12.55 -17.93
C SER A 228 -4.53 -12.71 -18.22
N ILE A 229 -3.90 -13.78 -17.72
CA ILE A 229 -2.51 -14.14 -18.05
C ILE A 229 -2.38 -14.44 -19.54
N VAL A 230 -3.22 -15.34 -20.07
CA VAL A 230 -3.20 -15.72 -21.49
C VAL A 230 -3.39 -14.50 -22.38
N ARG A 231 -4.38 -13.64 -22.09
CA ARG A 231 -4.62 -12.41 -22.86
C ARG A 231 -3.40 -11.49 -22.89
N ARG A 232 -2.66 -11.35 -21.78
CA ARG A 232 -1.45 -10.51 -21.73
C ARG A 232 -0.30 -11.08 -22.56
N TRP A 233 -0.18 -12.41 -22.69
CA TRP A 233 0.80 -13.03 -23.60
C TRP A 233 0.52 -12.73 -25.07
N PHE A 234 -0.75 -12.50 -25.43
CA PHE A 234 -1.17 -12.11 -26.78
C PHE A 234 -1.41 -10.60 -26.94
N GLY A 235 -0.76 -9.76 -26.12
CA GLY A 235 -0.80 -8.30 -26.27
C GLY A 235 -2.07 -7.62 -25.77
N GLY A 236 -2.87 -8.29 -24.94
CA GLY A 236 -4.06 -7.71 -24.29
C GLY A 236 -3.74 -6.57 -23.32
N SER A 237 -4.78 -5.84 -22.90
CA SER A 237 -4.69 -4.67 -22.02
C SER A 237 -3.80 -4.90 -20.79
N ARG A 238 -2.93 -3.93 -20.52
CA ARG A 238 -2.07 -3.85 -19.33
C ARG A 238 -2.46 -2.67 -18.44
N GLN A 239 -3.74 -2.31 -18.42
CA GLN A 239 -4.23 -1.25 -17.54
C GLN A 239 -4.23 -1.76 -16.09
N GLY A 240 -3.20 -1.37 -15.35
CA GLY A 240 -3.05 -1.61 -13.93
C GLY A 240 -2.39 -0.43 -13.25
N GLY A 241 -2.34 -0.48 -11.94
CA GLY A 241 -1.71 0.55 -11.10
C GLY A 241 -1.02 -0.06 -9.90
N LEU A 242 -0.35 0.80 -9.14
CA LEU A 242 0.26 0.46 -7.87
C LEU A 242 -0.44 1.21 -6.75
N LEU A 243 -0.88 0.46 -5.74
CA LEU A 243 -1.37 0.98 -4.48
C LEU A 243 -0.19 0.98 -3.50
N VAL A 244 0.05 2.11 -2.85
CA VAL A 244 1.13 2.29 -1.88
C VAL A 244 0.55 2.79 -0.56
N ASN A 245 0.54 1.93 0.46
CA ASN A 245 0.39 2.40 1.82
C ASN A 245 1.78 2.83 2.31
N ALA A 246 1.95 4.14 2.43
CA ALA A 246 3.22 4.81 2.66
C ALA A 246 3.52 5.07 4.15
N ALA A 247 2.71 4.53 5.07
CA ALA A 247 2.82 4.78 6.50
C ALA A 247 4.18 4.36 7.05
N VAL A 248 5.03 5.32 7.41
CA VAL A 248 6.37 5.06 7.95
C VAL A 248 6.36 4.78 9.45
N MET A 249 5.31 5.22 10.17
CA MET A 249 5.07 4.85 11.55
C MET A 249 4.92 3.33 11.68
N TYR A 250 5.70 2.72 12.58
CA TYR A 250 5.56 1.30 12.86
C TYR A 250 4.40 1.06 13.82
N ARG A 251 3.25 0.61 13.29
CA ARG A 251 2.01 0.42 14.08
C ARG A 251 1.70 1.70 14.86
N ASP A 252 1.26 1.61 16.11
CA ASP A 252 1.04 2.79 16.97
C ASP A 252 2.15 2.96 18.00
N SER A 253 3.39 2.66 17.60
CA SER A 253 4.54 2.65 18.53
C SER A 253 5.10 4.03 18.84
N GLY A 254 4.72 5.07 18.08
CA GLY A 254 5.35 6.39 18.12
C GLY A 254 6.76 6.43 17.52
N VAL A 255 7.22 5.34 16.90
CA VAL A 255 8.53 5.22 16.27
C VAL A 255 8.39 4.95 14.78
N LEU A 256 9.14 5.72 13.97
CA LEU A 256 9.28 5.45 12.54
C LEU A 256 10.09 4.17 12.33
N GLY A 257 9.51 3.18 11.66
CA GLY A 257 10.16 1.88 11.46
C GLY A 257 9.81 1.17 10.16
N ASN A 258 8.71 1.54 9.50
CA ASN A 258 8.41 1.04 8.17
C ASN A 258 9.30 1.76 7.13
N PRO A 259 9.76 1.06 6.08
CA PRO A 259 10.62 1.64 5.07
C PRO A 259 9.88 2.62 4.17
N VAL A 260 10.57 3.64 3.70
CA VAL A 260 10.06 4.57 2.68
C VAL A 260 9.84 3.81 1.37
N THR A 261 8.73 4.03 0.68
CA THR A 261 8.46 3.37 -0.61
C THR A 261 8.90 4.28 -1.75
N VAL A 262 9.69 3.75 -2.68
CA VAL A 262 10.12 4.48 -3.88
C VAL A 262 9.48 3.84 -5.10
N VAL A 263 8.90 4.66 -5.97
CA VAL A 263 8.24 4.26 -7.20
C VAL A 263 8.92 4.94 -8.37
N GLU A 264 9.23 4.20 -9.41
CA GLU A 264 9.67 4.73 -10.70
C GLU A 264 8.56 4.55 -11.72
N LEU A 265 8.19 5.65 -12.37
CA LEU A 265 7.22 5.66 -13.46
C LEU A 265 7.93 6.04 -14.77
N ASP A 266 7.66 5.25 -15.81
CA ASP A 266 8.01 5.50 -17.21
C ASP A 266 6.81 6.11 -17.95
#